data_AF-A0A9E3SQG0-F1
#
_entry.id   AF-A0A9E3SQG0-F1
#
_cell.length_a   1.000
_cell.length_b   1.000
_cell.length_c   1.000
_cell.angle_alpha   90.00
_cell.angle_beta   90.00
_cell.angle_gamma   90.00
#
_symmetry.space_group_name_H-M   'P 1'
#
loop_
_entity.id
_entity.type
_entity.pdbx_description
1 polymer ?
#
loop_
_entity_poly.entity_id
_entity_poly.type
_entity_poly.pdbx_seq_one_letter_code
_entity_poly.pdbx_strand_id
1 'polypeptide(L)'
;MPLSWNDIRSNAVEFSKEWEGESSDDAEAKSFWDAFFNVFGISRRRVASFETRVKKSDGKGGFIDLLWKGVLVVEHKSLGKNLDRAYHQATNYFSGLKERDLPRYVLVSDFQRFRLYDLDENQQHEFGLKELHKNVRRFGFIAGYETKTFGEQDPVNVAAAEKLGKLHDLSNEVGYTGHPLEVFLVEGHQWQAPDVSADS
;
A
#
# COMPACT_ATOMS: atom_id res chain seq x y z
N MET A 1 -11.65 -19.48 16.75
CA MET A 1 -10.70 -18.86 17.71
C MET A 1 -9.51 -18.33 16.91
N PRO A 2 -8.91 -17.19 17.29
CA PRO A 2 -7.67 -16.73 16.66
C PRO A 2 -6.55 -17.77 16.86
N LEU A 3 -5.71 -17.97 15.84
CA LEU A 3 -4.59 -18.92 15.89
C LEU A 3 -3.55 -18.48 16.91
N SER A 4 -3.02 -19.39 17.73
CA SER A 4 -1.96 -19.01 18.68
C SER A 4 -0.69 -18.58 17.94
N TRP A 5 0.18 -17.81 18.60
CA TRP A 5 1.48 -17.43 18.03
C TRP A 5 2.37 -18.62 17.68
N ASN A 6 2.20 -19.75 18.37
CA ASN A 6 2.92 -20.97 18.05
C ASN A 6 2.38 -21.61 16.77
N ASP A 7 1.06 -21.62 16.58
CA ASP A 7 0.44 -22.11 15.35
C ASP A 7 0.86 -21.24 14.15
N ILE A 8 0.80 -19.91 14.30
CA ILE A 8 1.24 -18.96 13.26
C ILE A 8 2.72 -19.19 12.92
N ARG A 9 3.58 -19.40 13.93
CA ARG A 9 4.99 -19.70 13.70
C ARG A 9 5.17 -21.02 12.95
N SER A 10 4.42 -22.07 13.32
CA SER A 10 4.47 -23.36 12.64
C SER A 10 4.06 -23.23 11.18
N ASN A 11 2.92 -22.58 10.92
CA ASN A 11 2.41 -22.32 9.57
C ASN A 11 3.41 -21.50 8.75
N ALA A 12 4.10 -20.52 9.36
CA ALA A 12 5.12 -19.73 8.68
C ALA A 12 6.34 -20.57 8.28
N VAL A 13 6.72 -21.59 9.07
CA VAL A 13 7.78 -22.54 8.70
C VAL A 13 7.34 -23.39 7.51
N GLU A 14 6.12 -23.89 7.52
CA GLU A 14 5.56 -24.68 6.42
C GLU A 14 5.48 -23.87 5.13
N PHE A 15 4.93 -22.66 5.21
CA PHE A 15 4.91 -21.69 4.11
C PHE A 15 6.32 -21.44 3.55
N SER A 16 7.31 -21.20 4.43
CA SER A 16 8.68 -20.94 3.98
C SER A 16 9.30 -22.11 3.22
N LYS A 17 8.92 -23.35 3.56
CA LYS A 17 9.40 -24.56 2.88
C LYS A 17 8.69 -24.77 1.55
N GLU A 18 7.38 -24.57 1.50
CA GLU A 18 6.57 -24.70 0.29
C GLU A 18 7.08 -23.76 -0.81
N TRP A 19 7.42 -22.52 -0.44
CA TRP A 19 7.79 -21.47 -1.39
C TRP A 19 9.32 -21.27 -1.53
N GLU A 20 10.16 -22.14 -0.97
CA GLU A 20 11.63 -21.98 -0.97
C GLU A 20 12.25 -21.98 -2.38
N GLY A 21 11.65 -22.72 -3.32
CA GLY A 21 12.16 -22.86 -4.69
C GLY A 21 11.44 -22.01 -5.74
N GLU A 22 10.41 -21.26 -5.36
CA GLU A 22 9.58 -20.54 -6.32
C GLU A 22 10.31 -19.31 -6.86
N SER A 23 10.17 -19.06 -8.17
CA SER A 23 10.94 -18.03 -8.85
C SER A 23 10.17 -17.18 -9.87
N SER A 24 9.03 -17.60 -10.43
CA SER A 24 8.21 -16.74 -11.32
C SER A 24 6.96 -17.42 -11.90
N ASP A 25 5.76 -16.94 -11.53
CA ASP A 25 4.61 -16.77 -12.44
C ASP A 25 3.55 -15.83 -11.82
N ASP A 26 2.80 -15.07 -12.63
CA ASP A 26 1.72 -14.18 -12.13
C ASP A 26 0.60 -14.98 -11.44
N ALA A 27 0.35 -16.21 -11.92
CA ALA A 27 -0.56 -17.15 -11.28
C ALA A 27 -0.06 -17.56 -9.88
N GLU A 28 1.25 -17.70 -9.72
CA GLU A 28 1.88 -18.10 -8.46
C GLU A 28 1.91 -16.96 -7.43
N ALA A 29 1.98 -15.70 -7.86
CA ALA A 29 1.91 -14.56 -6.94
C ALA A 29 0.57 -14.50 -6.18
N LYS A 30 -0.55 -14.80 -6.85
CA LYS A 30 -1.87 -14.84 -6.18
C LYS A 30 -1.95 -15.98 -5.17
N SER A 31 -1.46 -17.17 -5.55
CA SER A 31 -1.38 -18.34 -4.68
C SER A 31 -0.48 -18.11 -3.48
N PHE A 32 0.67 -17.47 -3.68
CA PHE A 32 1.62 -17.08 -2.63
C PHE A 32 0.95 -16.18 -1.59
N TRP A 33 0.23 -15.14 -2.03
CA TRP A 33 -0.46 -14.27 -1.09
C TRP A 33 -1.66 -14.95 -0.42
N ASP A 34 -2.43 -15.77 -1.13
CA ASP A 34 -3.49 -16.56 -0.50
C ASP A 34 -2.92 -17.47 0.60
N ALA A 35 -1.79 -18.15 0.35
CA ALA A 35 -1.08 -18.97 1.33
C ALA A 35 -0.49 -18.14 2.49
N PHE A 36 0.09 -16.97 2.20
CA PHE A 36 0.64 -16.06 3.21
C PHE A 36 -0.43 -15.60 4.21
N PHE A 37 -1.62 -15.21 3.75
CA PHE A 37 -2.71 -14.82 4.65
C PHE A 37 -3.23 -16.02 5.47
N ASN A 38 -3.22 -17.22 4.90
CA ASN A 38 -3.59 -18.44 5.61
C ASN A 38 -2.63 -18.78 6.77
N VAL A 39 -1.36 -18.34 6.74
CA VAL A 39 -0.44 -18.44 7.89
C VAL A 39 -1.05 -17.83 9.15
N PHE A 40 -1.81 -16.74 8.98
CA PHE A 40 -2.50 -16.01 10.05
C PHE A 40 -3.95 -16.46 10.28
N GLY A 41 -4.40 -17.51 9.58
CA GLY A 41 -5.74 -18.07 9.71
C GLY A 41 -6.83 -17.21 9.06
N ILE A 42 -6.47 -16.29 8.16
CA ILE A 42 -7.42 -15.44 7.46
C ILE A 42 -7.41 -15.75 5.97
N SER A 43 -8.60 -15.92 5.40
CA SER A 43 -8.73 -15.94 3.95
C SER A 43 -8.56 -14.52 3.41
N ARG A 44 -7.57 -14.31 2.54
CA ARG A 44 -7.31 -13.04 1.84
C ARG A 44 -8.57 -12.47 1.21
N ARG A 45 -9.44 -13.30 0.61
CA ARG A 45 -10.72 -12.87 -0.02
C ARG A 45 -11.67 -12.13 0.93
N ARG A 46 -11.54 -12.30 2.25
CA ARG A 46 -12.37 -11.62 3.24
C ARG A 46 -11.93 -10.18 3.53
N VAL A 47 -10.66 -9.86 3.27
CA VAL A 47 -10.02 -8.62 3.73
C VAL A 47 -9.40 -7.80 2.59
N ALA A 48 -8.99 -8.46 1.51
CA ALA A 48 -8.23 -7.83 0.43
C ALA A 48 -8.70 -8.24 -0.97
N SER A 49 -8.52 -7.32 -1.92
CA SER A 49 -8.83 -7.52 -3.34
C SER A 49 -7.55 -7.52 -4.17
N PHE A 50 -7.47 -8.44 -5.14
CA PHE A 50 -6.38 -8.47 -6.12
C PHE A 50 -6.65 -7.50 -7.27
N GLU A 51 -5.60 -7.09 -7.99
CA GLU A 51 -5.65 -6.39 -9.29
C GLU A 51 -6.56 -5.16 -9.31
N THR A 52 -6.48 -4.35 -8.25
CA THR A 52 -7.32 -3.16 -8.15
C THR A 52 -6.83 -2.10 -9.13
N ARG A 53 -7.65 -1.79 -10.15
CA ARG A 53 -7.41 -0.62 -11.02
C ARG A 53 -7.52 0.65 -10.20
N VAL A 54 -6.43 1.38 -10.13
CA VAL A 54 -6.34 2.66 -9.44
C VAL A 54 -6.03 3.76 -10.45
N LYS A 55 -6.74 4.89 -10.32
CA LYS A 55 -6.43 6.10 -11.08
C LYS A 55 -5.22 6.75 -10.41
N LYS A 56 -4.11 6.84 -11.14
CA LYS A 56 -2.96 7.64 -10.71
C LYS A 56 -3.19 9.11 -11.02
N SER A 57 -2.43 9.98 -10.36
CA SER A 57 -2.42 11.43 -10.59
C SER A 57 -2.08 11.83 -12.03
N ASP A 58 -1.34 11.00 -12.76
CA ASP A 58 -0.96 11.20 -14.17
C ASP A 58 -2.05 10.76 -15.19
N GLY A 59 -3.23 10.35 -14.71
CA GLY A 59 -4.34 9.87 -15.55
C GLY A 59 -4.12 8.48 -16.17
N LYS A 60 -2.93 7.88 -16.02
CA LYS A 60 -2.66 6.51 -16.46
C LYS A 60 -3.08 5.54 -15.36
N GLY A 61 -3.89 4.55 -15.72
CA GLY A 61 -4.29 3.50 -14.78
C GLY A 61 -3.07 2.75 -14.22
N GLY A 62 -3.04 2.57 -12.91
CA GLY A 62 -2.13 1.66 -12.22
C GLY A 62 -2.83 0.37 -11.82
N PHE A 63 -2.05 -0.70 -11.70
CA PHE A 63 -2.49 -1.92 -11.02
C PHE A 63 -1.61 -2.09 -9.80
N ILE A 64 -2.25 -2.45 -8.70
CA ILE A 64 -1.61 -2.96 -7.50
C ILE A 64 -2.00 -4.41 -7.35
N ASP A 65 -1.06 -5.22 -6.88
CA ASP A 65 -1.29 -6.65 -6.80
C ASP A 65 -2.37 -6.95 -5.78
N LEU A 66 -2.26 -6.46 -4.54
CA LEU A 66 -3.25 -6.67 -3.49
C LEU A 66 -3.48 -5.42 -2.65
N LEU A 67 -4.76 -5.14 -2.36
CA LEU A 67 -5.19 -4.04 -1.51
C LEU A 67 -6.12 -4.50 -0.38
N TRP A 68 -5.73 -4.19 0.85
CA TRP A 68 -6.60 -4.13 2.03
C TRP A 68 -6.73 -2.66 2.45
N LYS A 69 -7.86 -2.04 2.08
CA LYS A 69 -8.13 -0.61 2.32
C LYS A 69 -7.94 -0.24 3.79
N GLY A 70 -7.24 0.86 4.04
CA GLY A 70 -6.96 1.37 5.39
C GLY A 70 -5.92 0.58 6.18
N VAL A 71 -5.39 -0.54 5.65
CA VAL A 71 -4.51 -1.44 6.42
C VAL A 71 -3.23 -1.75 5.66
N LEU A 72 -3.32 -2.44 4.52
CA LEU A 72 -2.15 -3.01 3.84
C LEU A 72 -2.27 -2.85 2.33
N VAL A 73 -1.17 -2.47 1.70
CA VAL A 73 -0.96 -2.68 0.27
C VAL A 73 0.23 -3.57 0.01
N VAL A 74 0.10 -4.36 -1.05
CA VAL A 74 1.12 -5.29 -1.47
C VAL A 74 1.45 -5.08 -2.94
N GLU A 75 2.74 -5.01 -3.22
CA GLU A 75 3.30 -5.08 -4.58
C GLU A 75 4.31 -6.23 -4.63
N HIS A 76 4.18 -7.07 -5.65
CA HIS A 76 4.96 -8.28 -5.83
C HIS A 76 5.79 -8.17 -7.11
N LYS A 77 6.99 -8.75 -7.09
CA LYS A 77 7.85 -8.83 -8.28
C LYS A 77 8.34 -10.26 -8.46
N SER A 78 8.74 -10.61 -9.68
CA SER A 78 9.48 -11.85 -9.91
C SER A 78 10.78 -11.87 -9.11
N LEU A 79 11.31 -13.07 -8.86
CA LEU A 79 12.50 -13.26 -8.04
C LEU A 79 13.70 -12.40 -8.48
N GLY A 80 14.36 -11.77 -7.50
CA GLY A 80 15.59 -11.00 -7.72
C GLY A 80 15.37 -9.61 -8.30
N LYS A 81 14.13 -9.20 -8.56
CA LYS A 81 13.81 -7.85 -9.01
C LYS A 81 13.98 -6.82 -7.88
N ASN A 82 14.01 -5.55 -8.26
CA ASN A 82 14.26 -4.44 -7.35
C ASN A 82 13.00 -4.13 -6.51
N LEU A 83 13.12 -4.24 -5.19
CA LEU A 83 12.05 -3.97 -4.22
C LEU A 83 11.84 -2.48 -3.95
N ASP A 84 12.83 -1.61 -4.17
CA ASP A 84 12.66 -0.15 -4.08
C ASP A 84 11.69 0.34 -5.16
N ARG A 85 11.81 -0.19 -6.37
CA ARG A 85 10.88 0.08 -7.47
C ARG A 85 9.48 -0.43 -7.14
N ALA A 86 9.36 -1.60 -6.51
CA ALA A 86 8.08 -2.12 -6.04
C ALA A 86 7.46 -1.20 -4.99
N TYR A 87 8.27 -0.72 -4.04
CA TYR A 87 7.83 0.22 -3.01
C TYR A 87 7.33 1.53 -3.61
N HIS A 88 8.09 2.15 -4.51
CA HIS A 88 7.65 3.37 -5.19
C HIS A 88 6.35 3.15 -5.97
N GLN A 89 6.21 2.01 -6.65
CA GLN A 89 4.95 1.69 -7.34
C GLN A 89 3.77 1.56 -6.36
N ALA A 90 4.01 0.95 -5.20
CA ALA A 90 3.03 0.84 -4.12
C ALA A 90 2.75 2.20 -3.45
N THR A 91 3.65 3.17 -3.39
CA THR A 91 3.32 4.47 -2.80
C THR A 91 2.65 5.42 -3.80
N ASN A 92 2.98 5.29 -5.09
CA ASN A 92 2.47 6.21 -6.12
C ASN A 92 0.94 6.19 -6.25
N TYR A 93 0.28 5.10 -5.88
CA TYR A 93 -1.18 5.03 -5.97
C TYR A 93 -1.90 5.79 -4.82
N PHE A 94 -1.21 6.15 -3.74
CA PHE A 94 -1.81 6.85 -2.59
C PHE A 94 -2.45 8.18 -3.02
N SER A 95 -1.89 8.83 -4.05
CA SER A 95 -2.43 10.06 -4.66
C SER A 95 -3.89 9.95 -5.11
N GLY A 96 -4.36 8.75 -5.45
CA GLY A 96 -5.74 8.50 -5.89
C GLY A 96 -6.70 8.02 -4.80
N LEU A 97 -6.23 7.84 -3.56
CA LEU A 97 -7.04 7.35 -2.45
C LEU A 97 -7.57 8.46 -1.56
N LYS A 98 -8.73 8.20 -0.95
CA LYS A 98 -9.22 9.00 0.17
C LYS A 98 -8.38 8.70 1.40
N GLU A 99 -8.20 9.69 2.27
CA GLU A 99 -7.41 9.56 3.50
C GLU A 99 -7.79 8.32 4.34
N ARG A 100 -9.09 8.06 4.50
CA ARG A 100 -9.61 6.87 5.21
C ARG A 100 -9.23 5.52 4.59
N ASP A 101 -8.88 5.51 3.31
CA ASP A 101 -8.55 4.30 2.55
C ASP A 101 -7.02 4.10 2.45
N LEU A 102 -6.21 5.11 2.85
CA LEU A 102 -4.75 5.02 2.87
C LEU A 102 -4.30 3.89 3.80
N PRO A 103 -3.44 2.96 3.33
CA PRO A 103 -2.94 1.90 4.18
C PRO A 103 -1.90 2.42 5.16
N ARG A 104 -1.86 1.85 6.36
CA ARG A 104 -0.74 2.02 7.30
C ARG A 104 0.50 1.24 6.85
N TYR A 105 0.30 0.06 6.26
CA TYR A 105 1.38 -0.86 5.90
C TYR A 105 1.59 -0.95 4.39
N VAL A 106 2.86 -0.95 3.98
CA VAL A 106 3.28 -1.34 2.62
C VAL A 106 4.14 -2.58 2.71
N LEU A 107 3.79 -3.62 1.98
CA LEU A 107 4.57 -4.85 1.91
C LEU A 107 4.99 -5.09 0.46
N VAL A 108 6.29 -5.27 0.25
CA VAL A 108 6.81 -5.66 -1.05
C VAL A 108 7.58 -6.96 -0.96
N SER A 109 7.49 -7.79 -2.01
CA SER A 109 8.14 -9.09 -2.02
C SER A 109 8.53 -9.53 -3.43
N ASP A 110 9.57 -10.37 -3.50
CA ASP A 110 10.01 -11.08 -4.69
C ASP A 110 10.01 -12.61 -4.49
N PHE A 111 9.03 -13.14 -3.76
CA PHE A 111 8.95 -14.50 -3.19
C PHE A 111 9.96 -14.77 -2.06
N GLN A 112 11.24 -14.49 -2.29
CA GLN A 112 12.31 -14.86 -1.35
C GLN A 112 12.63 -13.78 -0.33
N ARG A 113 12.27 -12.53 -0.57
CA ARG A 113 12.44 -11.44 0.38
C ARG A 113 11.10 -10.79 0.67
N PHE A 114 10.93 -10.39 1.91
CA PHE A 114 9.86 -9.51 2.35
C PHE A 114 10.46 -8.20 2.80
N ARG A 115 9.82 -7.10 2.41
CA ARG A 115 10.09 -5.80 2.98
C ARG A 115 8.79 -5.14 3.41
N LEU A 116 8.63 -5.01 4.72
CA LEU A 116 7.47 -4.39 5.36
C LEU A 116 7.83 -2.98 5.79
N TYR A 117 6.95 -2.03 5.48
CA TYR A 117 6.99 -0.66 5.93
C TYR A 117 5.77 -0.38 6.80
N ASP A 118 5.99 0.15 7.99
CA ASP A 118 4.96 0.76 8.83
C ASP A 118 5.07 2.28 8.66
N LEU A 119 4.08 2.89 8.00
CA LEU A 119 4.10 4.31 7.65
C LEU A 119 3.82 5.21 8.86
N ASP A 120 3.08 4.72 9.85
CA ASP A 120 2.74 5.47 11.06
C ASP A 120 3.96 5.54 11.98
N GLU A 121 4.65 4.41 12.16
CA GLU A 121 5.86 4.33 12.99
C GLU A 121 7.15 4.67 12.23
N ASN A 122 7.05 4.91 10.91
CA ASN A 122 8.18 5.14 10.00
C ASN A 122 9.29 4.07 10.15
N GLN A 123 8.88 2.81 10.23
CA GLN A 123 9.77 1.67 10.37
C GLN A 123 9.81 0.84 9.09
N GLN A 124 10.99 0.29 8.79
CA GLN A 124 11.19 -0.64 7.69
C GLN A 124 11.87 -1.91 8.21
N HIS A 125 11.36 -3.06 7.80
CA HIS A 125 11.95 -4.36 8.11
C HIS A 125 12.09 -5.18 6.83
N GLU A 126 13.31 -5.63 6.54
CA GLU A 126 13.60 -6.53 5.41
C GLU A 126 14.18 -7.84 5.94
N PHE A 127 13.67 -8.96 5.43
CA PHE A 127 14.13 -10.29 5.81
C PHE A 127 13.81 -11.32 4.71
N GLY A 128 14.54 -12.44 4.71
CA GLY A 128 14.30 -13.53 3.77
C GLY A 128 13.11 -14.40 4.17
N LEU A 129 12.51 -15.09 3.19
CA LEU A 129 11.42 -16.05 3.36
C LEU A 129 11.71 -17.06 4.48
N LYS A 130 12.93 -17.61 4.51
CA LYS A 130 13.38 -18.57 5.54
C LYS A 130 13.28 -18.02 6.97
N GLU A 131 13.27 -16.71 7.14
CA GLU A 131 13.19 -16.03 8.44
C GLU A 131 11.79 -15.53 8.78
N LEU A 132 10.77 -15.82 7.94
CA LEU A 132 9.39 -15.39 8.18
C LEU A 132 8.89 -15.84 9.55
N HIS A 133 9.16 -17.08 9.96
CA HIS A 133 8.79 -17.63 11.26
C HIS A 133 9.31 -16.84 12.47
N LYS A 134 10.45 -16.14 12.33
CA LYS A 134 11.01 -15.24 13.36
C LYS A 134 10.32 -13.88 13.36
N ASN A 135 9.79 -13.47 12.21
CA ASN A 135 9.23 -12.14 11.96
C ASN A 135 7.70 -12.09 11.95
N VAL A 136 6.99 -13.21 12.15
CA VAL A 136 5.50 -13.29 12.12
C VAL A 136 4.80 -12.26 13.03
N ARG A 137 5.44 -11.84 14.13
CA ARG A 137 4.87 -10.83 15.03
C ARG A 137 4.69 -9.46 14.39
N ARG A 138 5.52 -9.13 13.39
CA ARG A 138 5.42 -7.88 12.62
C ARG A 138 4.14 -7.81 11.78
N PHE A 139 3.51 -8.96 11.54
CA PHE A 139 2.25 -9.08 10.81
C PHE A 139 1.07 -9.37 11.76
N GLY A 140 1.19 -9.05 13.05
CA GLY A 140 0.13 -9.25 14.03
C GLY A 140 -1.18 -8.56 13.67
N PHE A 141 -1.10 -7.44 12.93
CA PHE A 141 -2.25 -6.75 12.35
C PHE A 141 -3.11 -7.66 11.46
N ILE A 142 -2.49 -8.60 10.75
CA ILE A 142 -3.21 -9.55 9.89
C ILE A 142 -4.05 -10.49 10.73
N ALA A 143 -3.50 -11.07 11.79
CA ALA A 143 -4.23 -11.99 12.67
C ALA A 143 -5.27 -11.31 13.59
N GLY A 144 -5.43 -9.99 13.50
CA GLY A 144 -6.32 -9.22 14.38
C GLY A 144 -5.80 -9.12 15.81
N TYR A 145 -4.50 -9.31 16.02
CA TYR A 145 -3.83 -9.09 17.31
C TYR A 145 -3.53 -7.63 17.59
N GLU A 146 -3.66 -6.76 16.57
CA GLU A 146 -3.82 -5.34 16.84
C GLU A 146 -5.19 -5.13 17.49
N THR A 147 -5.13 -4.74 18.76
CA THR A 147 -6.24 -4.09 19.43
C THR A 147 -6.84 -3.08 18.47
N LYS A 148 -8.15 -3.20 18.22
CA LYS A 148 -8.96 -2.18 17.59
C LYS A 148 -8.70 -0.83 18.28
N THR A 149 -7.75 -0.07 17.80
CA THR A 149 -7.92 1.37 17.65
C THR A 149 -8.66 1.56 16.35
N PHE A 150 -9.93 1.12 16.31
CA PHE A 150 -10.97 1.97 15.73
C PHE A 150 -11.21 3.13 16.71
N GLY A 151 -10.12 3.83 17.05
CA GLY A 151 -10.13 5.11 17.71
C GLY A 151 -10.18 6.12 16.58
N GLU A 152 -11.19 6.96 16.64
CA GLU A 152 -11.16 8.36 16.22
C GLU A 152 -9.99 8.75 15.32
N GLN A 153 -10.32 9.20 14.11
CA GLN A 153 -9.45 9.86 13.15
C GLN A 153 -8.34 10.67 13.84
N ASP A 154 -7.18 10.04 14.09
CA ASP A 154 -6.03 10.72 14.63
C ASP A 154 -5.47 11.57 13.48
N PRO A 155 -5.31 12.89 13.62
CA PRO A 155 -4.84 13.78 12.56
C PRO A 155 -3.36 13.56 12.16
N VAL A 156 -2.77 12.43 12.52
CA VAL A 156 -1.35 12.10 12.31
C VAL A 156 -1.07 11.52 10.92
N ASN A 157 -2.10 11.16 10.14
CA ASN A 157 -1.95 10.62 8.78
C ASN A 157 -1.46 11.65 7.74
N VAL A 158 -1.62 12.94 8.01
CA VAL A 158 -1.26 14.01 7.07
C VAL A 158 0.26 14.11 6.88
N ALA A 159 1.05 13.99 7.95
CA ALA A 159 2.50 14.18 7.86
C ALA A 159 3.23 13.01 7.16
N ALA A 160 2.73 11.78 7.30
CA ALA A 160 3.30 10.60 6.63
C ALA A 160 2.95 10.60 5.13
N ALA A 161 1.69 10.89 4.80
CA ALA A 161 1.23 11.04 3.41
C ALA A 161 1.91 12.23 2.70
N GLU A 162 2.09 13.37 3.38
CA GLU A 162 2.81 14.53 2.85
C GLU A 162 4.31 14.27 2.68
N LYS A 163 4.96 13.50 3.57
CA LYS A 163 6.38 13.13 3.39
C LYS A 163 6.57 12.19 2.20
N LEU A 164 5.64 11.27 1.97
CA LEU A 164 5.64 10.40 0.80
C LEU A 164 5.29 11.18 -0.48
N GLY A 165 4.39 12.17 -0.39
CA GLY A 165 4.11 13.13 -1.47
C GLY A 165 5.34 13.98 -1.82
N LYS A 166 6.04 14.50 -0.82
CA LYS A 166 7.30 15.25 -1.02
C LYS A 166 8.42 14.39 -1.58
N LEU A 167 8.52 13.12 -1.19
CA LEU A 167 9.46 12.16 -1.79
C LEU A 167 9.13 11.93 -3.28
N HIS A 168 7.85 11.83 -3.62
CA HIS A 168 7.37 11.70 -4.99
C HIS A 168 7.66 12.96 -5.82
N ASP A 169 7.47 14.15 -5.25
CA ASP A 169 7.76 15.42 -5.91
C ASP A 169 9.26 15.64 -6.12
N LEU A 170 10.10 15.33 -5.12
CA LEU A 170 11.56 15.33 -5.23
C LEU A 170 12.08 14.34 -6.28
N SER A 171 11.40 13.19 -6.45
CA SER A 171 11.77 12.21 -7.48
C SER A 171 11.37 12.64 -8.89
N ASN A 172 10.37 13.52 -9.04
CA ASN A 172 10.02 14.16 -10.33
C ASN A 172 10.96 15.33 -10.66
N GLU A 173 11.57 15.95 -9.65
CA GLU A 173 12.51 17.06 -9.82
C GLU A 173 13.87 16.60 -10.38
N VAL A 174 14.23 15.33 -10.18
CA VAL A 174 15.41 14.70 -10.81
C VAL A 174 15.03 14.06 -12.16
N GLY A 175 14.54 14.91 -13.07
CA GLY A 175 14.57 14.71 -14.51
C GLY A 175 13.49 13.79 -15.11
N TYR A 176 12.39 14.37 -15.57
CA TYR A 176 12.01 14.27 -16.99
C TYR A 176 11.04 15.40 -17.39
N THR A 177 11.51 16.18 -18.36
CA THR A 177 10.88 17.34 -19.02
C THR A 177 9.70 16.93 -19.90
N GLY A 178 8.58 17.69 -19.89
CA GLY A 178 7.48 17.40 -20.82
C GLY A 178 6.20 18.25 -20.77
N HIS A 179 6.32 19.57 -20.90
CA HIS A 179 5.33 20.52 -21.48
C HIS A 179 4.02 20.87 -20.72
N PRO A 180 3.46 22.08 -20.99
CA PRO A 180 2.66 22.85 -20.03
C PRO A 180 1.19 22.46 -20.01
N LEU A 181 0.63 22.38 -18.79
CA LEU A 181 -0.80 22.29 -18.54
C LEU A 181 -1.48 23.62 -18.93
N GLU A 182 -2.07 23.66 -20.13
CA GLU A 182 -3.15 24.57 -20.44
C GLU A 182 -4.46 24.06 -19.81
N VAL A 183 -5.04 24.92 -18.97
CA VAL A 183 -6.47 25.22 -18.77
C VAL A 183 -7.47 24.04 -18.71
N PHE A 184 -8.18 23.93 -17.59
CA PHE A 184 -9.66 24.01 -17.59
C PHE A 184 -10.18 24.42 -16.20
N LEU A 185 -10.66 25.67 -16.13
CA LEU A 185 -11.25 26.31 -14.97
C LEU A 185 -12.72 26.58 -15.33
N VAL A 186 -13.63 25.73 -14.85
CA VAL A 186 -15.10 25.82 -15.00
C VAL A 186 -15.64 24.97 -13.84
N GLU A 187 -16.53 25.36 -12.92
CA GLU A 187 -17.46 26.48 -12.78
C GLU A 187 -17.86 26.55 -11.29
N GLY A 188 -18.34 27.71 -10.85
CA GLY A 188 -19.24 27.78 -9.69
C GLY A 188 -18.84 28.80 -8.65
N HIS A 189 -19.32 30.03 -8.77
CA HIS A 189 -20.36 30.52 -7.88
C HIS A 189 -20.82 31.92 -8.31
N GLN A 190 -22.14 32.10 -8.28
CA GLN A 190 -22.85 33.35 -8.51
C GLN A 190 -22.25 34.51 -7.72
N TRP A 191 -22.01 35.64 -8.39
CA TRP A 191 -21.88 36.93 -7.72
C TRP A 191 -22.83 37.92 -8.38
N GLN A 192 -23.80 38.39 -7.59
CA GLN A 192 -24.76 39.44 -7.97
C GLN A 192 -24.03 40.80 -7.93
N ALA A 193 -24.14 41.57 -9.01
CA ALA A 193 -23.66 42.95 -9.05
C ALA A 193 -24.66 43.89 -8.35
N PRO A 194 -24.21 44.89 -7.57
CA PRO A 194 -25.07 45.99 -7.18
C PRO A 194 -25.14 47.05 -8.28
N ASP A 195 -26.36 47.49 -8.56
CA ASP A 195 -26.71 48.70 -9.30
C ASP A 195 -26.25 49.95 -8.54
N VAL A 196 -25.52 50.82 -9.22
CA VAL A 196 -25.38 52.23 -8.85
C VAL A 196 -25.34 53.08 -10.13
N SER A 197 -26.54 53.46 -10.55
CA SER A 197 -26.81 54.72 -11.22
C SER A 197 -26.72 55.88 -10.21
N ALA A 198 -25.96 56.94 -10.53
CA ALA A 198 -26.29 58.37 -10.35
C ALA A 198 -25.05 59.30 -10.39
N ASP A 199 -25.21 60.39 -11.15
CA ASP A 199 -24.55 61.71 -11.10
C ASP A 199 -23.01 61.77 -11.17
N SER A 200 -22.40 62.42 -12.16
CA SER A 200 -22.57 63.85 -12.53
C SER A 200 -21.83 64.18 -13.83
#